data_AF-A0A953MDM0-F1
#
_entry.id   AF-A0A953MDM0-F1
#
_cell.length_a   1.000
_cell.length_b   1.000
_cell.length_c   1.000
_cell.angle_alpha   90.00
_cell.angle_beta   90.00
_cell.angle_gamma   90.00
#
_symmetry.space_group_name_H-M   'P 1'
#
loop_
_entity.id
_entity.type
_entity.pdbx_description
1 polymer ?
#
loop_
_entity_poly.entity_id
_entity_poly.type
_entity_poly.pdbx_seq_one_letter_code
_entity_poly.pdbx_strand_id
1 'polypeptide(L)'
;MKLEKDTKLICIDYDGTYTESPELFDYFIKKAKELGFSVIGCTMRYENEIDEDLRHFERMVDELYFSERRAKKKYLEELNINPQIWIDDTPEWLFVDSI
;
A
#
# COMPACT_ATOMS: atom_id res chain seq x y z
N MET A 1 10.29 27.33 15.43
CA MET A 1 9.83 26.64 14.21
C MET A 1 10.12 25.17 14.40
N LYS A 2 9.11 24.33 14.69
CA LYS A 2 9.31 22.87 14.71
C LYS A 2 9.44 22.46 13.26
N LEU A 3 10.57 21.87 12.88
CA LEU A 3 10.72 21.20 11.59
C LEU A 3 9.55 20.22 11.48
N GLU A 4 8.76 20.32 10.41
CA GLU A 4 7.77 19.31 10.09
C GLU A 4 8.51 17.97 10.05
N LYS A 5 8.08 17.05 10.92
CA LYS A 5 8.64 15.71 10.95
C LYS A 5 8.27 15.10 9.60
N ASP A 6 9.26 14.76 8.77
CA ASP A 6 9.02 14.03 7.53
C ASP A 6 8.10 12.83 7.84
N THR A 7 6.85 12.92 7.39
CA THR A 7 5.86 11.86 7.58
C THR A 7 6.35 10.65 6.80
N LYS A 8 6.66 9.55 7.50
CA LYS A 8 7.09 8.32 6.85
C LYS A 8 5.88 7.67 6.16
N LEU A 9 6.09 7.23 4.93
CA LEU A 9 5.10 6.58 4.10
C LEU A 9 5.30 5.05 4.14
N ILE A 10 4.23 4.33 4.50
CA ILE A 10 4.13 2.87 4.46
C ILE A 10 3.26 2.49 3.25
N CYS A 11 3.72 1.53 2.45
CA CYS A 11 2.94 0.92 1.39
C CYS A 11 2.62 -0.53 1.76
N ILE A 12 1.34 -0.91 1.64
CA ILE A 12 0.84 -2.26 1.96
C ILE A 12 0.29 -2.91 0.69
N ASP A 13 0.72 -4.14 0.42
CA ASP A 13 0.13 -4.99 -0.61
C ASP A 13 -1.26 -5.52 -0.21
N TYR A 14 -2.06 -5.88 -1.21
CA TYR A 14 -3.38 -6.45 -1.00
C TYR A 14 -3.43 -7.99 -1.01
N ASP A 15 -3.04 -8.63 -2.12
CA ASP A 15 -3.25 -10.06 -2.39
C ASP A 15 -2.14 -10.90 -1.75
N GLY A 16 -2.46 -11.71 -0.73
CA GLY A 16 -1.46 -12.47 0.05
C GLY A 16 -0.89 -11.69 1.23
N THR A 17 -1.05 -10.36 1.24
CA THR A 17 -0.71 -9.50 2.39
C THR A 17 -1.96 -9.09 3.17
N TYR A 18 -2.69 -8.05 2.73
CA TYR A 18 -3.89 -7.58 3.46
C TYR A 18 -4.92 -8.69 3.63
N THR A 19 -5.17 -9.44 2.55
CA THR A 19 -6.16 -10.51 2.47
C THR A 19 -5.86 -11.71 3.39
N GLU A 20 -4.61 -11.90 3.82
CA GLU A 20 -4.25 -12.96 4.78
C GLU A 20 -4.85 -12.68 6.17
N SER A 21 -4.96 -11.40 6.56
CA SER A 21 -5.61 -11.01 7.82
C SER A 21 -6.08 -9.55 7.83
N PRO A 22 -7.26 -9.25 7.27
CA PRO A 22 -7.81 -7.89 7.23
C PRO A 22 -7.90 -7.24 8.62
N GLU A 23 -8.28 -7.99 9.66
CA GLU A 23 -8.38 -7.47 11.03
C GLU A 23 -7.03 -7.00 11.60
N LEU A 24 -5.96 -7.78 11.36
CA LEU A 24 -4.60 -7.43 11.78
C LEU A 24 -4.14 -6.15 11.08
N PHE A 25 -4.34 -6.08 9.76
CA PHE A 25 -3.92 -4.92 8.98
C PHE A 25 -4.77 -3.69 9.25
N ASP A 26 -6.07 -3.84 9.52
CA ASP A 26 -6.93 -2.75 9.97
C ASP A 26 -6.43 -2.12 11.27
N TYR A 27 -6.04 -2.96 12.24
CA TYR A 27 -5.43 -2.50 13.49
C TYR A 27 -4.09 -1.80 13.22
N PHE A 28 -3.24 -2.39 12.40
CA PHE A 28 -1.94 -1.82 12.03
C PHE A 28 -2.09 -0.45 11.35
N ILE A 29 -2.94 -0.32 10.34
CA ILE A 29 -3.17 0.92 9.58
C ILE A 29 -3.64 2.02 10.52
N LYS A 30 -4.65 1.74 11.36
CA LYS A 30 -5.14 2.69 12.38
C LYS A 30 -4.02 3.14 13.30
N LYS A 31 -3.25 2.19 13.86
CA LYS A 31 -2.17 2.50 14.79
C LYS A 31 -1.02 3.26 14.15
N ALA A 32 -0.66 2.94 12.91
CA ALA A 32 0.38 3.63 12.16
C ALA A 32 -0.03 5.10 11.92
N LYS A 33 -1.28 5.34 11.48
CA LYS A 33 -1.84 6.68 11.30
C LYS A 33 -1.85 7.49 12.61
N GLU A 34 -2.26 6.88 13.73
CA GLU A 34 -2.20 7.51 15.07
C GLU A 34 -0.79 7.92 15.49
N LEU A 35 0.24 7.19 15.04
CA LEU A 35 1.65 7.47 15.32
C LEU A 35 2.29 8.46 14.33
N GLY A 36 1.50 9.00 13.40
CA GLY A 36 1.91 10.00 12.42
C GLY A 36 2.62 9.43 11.19
N PHE A 37 2.29 8.20 10.79
CA PHE A 37 2.66 7.66 9.48
C PHE A 37 1.53 7.90 8.46
N SER A 38 1.89 8.08 7.20
CA SER A 38 0.95 7.93 6.08
C SER A 38 0.97 6.48 5.61
N VAL A 39 -0.18 5.97 5.21
CA VAL A 39 -0.33 4.58 4.79
C VAL A 39 -1.10 4.53 3.50
N ILE A 40 -0.47 3.99 2.45
CA ILE A 40 -1.10 3.76 1.14
C ILE A 40 -1.19 2.26 0.85
N GLY A 41 -2.09 1.88 -0.04
CA GLY A 41 -2.15 0.54 -0.62
C GLY A 41 -1.57 0.51 -2.04
N CYS A 42 -0.91 -0.56 -2.42
CA CYS A 42 -0.53 -0.80 -3.82
C CYS A 42 -0.68 -2.28 -4.18
N THR A 43 -1.58 -2.57 -5.12
CA THR A 43 -1.87 -3.92 -5.61
C THR A 43 -1.47 -4.08 -7.07
N MET A 44 -1.15 -5.32 -7.47
CA MET A 44 -0.92 -5.69 -8.86
C MET A 44 -2.23 -5.84 -9.66
N ARG A 45 -3.39 -5.76 -9.01
CA ARG A 45 -4.70 -5.82 -9.67
C ARG A 45 -4.93 -4.63 -10.61
N TYR A 46 -5.84 -4.82 -11.55
CA TYR A 46 -6.46 -3.75 -12.33
C TYR A 46 -7.60 -3.11 -11.53
N GLU A 47 -7.93 -1.84 -11.85
CA GLU A 47 -9.01 -1.10 -11.20
C GLU A 47 -10.39 -1.77 -11.39
N ASN A 48 -10.58 -2.61 -12.41
CA ASN A 48 -11.82 -3.36 -12.62
C ASN A 48 -11.89 -4.69 -11.81
N GLU A 49 -10.85 -5.07 -11.08
CA GLU A 49 -10.79 -6.28 -10.23
C GLU A 49 -11.18 -5.99 -8.76
N ILE A 50 -12.03 -4.97 -8.52
CA ILE A 50 -12.46 -4.55 -7.18
C ILE A 50 -13.54 -5.48 -6.60
N ASP A 51 -13.25 -6.04 -5.43
CA ASP A 51 -14.20 -6.76 -4.57
C ASP A 51 -14.59 -5.93 -3.32
N GLU A 52 -15.40 -6.50 -2.41
CA GLU A 52 -15.86 -5.80 -1.21
C GLU A 52 -14.73 -5.54 -0.20
N ASP A 53 -13.82 -6.49 -0.04
CA ASP A 53 -12.68 -6.38 0.87
C ASP A 53 -11.67 -5.35 0.37
N LEU A 54 -11.46 -5.25 -0.95
CA LEU A 54 -10.60 -4.22 -1.55
C LEU A 54 -11.20 -2.83 -1.37
N ARG A 55 -12.53 -2.68 -1.50
CA ARG A 55 -13.23 -1.42 -1.16
C ARG A 55 -13.09 -1.07 0.31
N HIS A 56 -13.04 -2.07 1.20
CA HIS A 56 -12.80 -1.83 2.62
C HIS A 56 -11.35 -1.39 2.86
N PHE A 57 -10.39 -2.08 2.28
CA PHE A 57 -8.97 -1.70 2.33
C PHE A 57 -8.74 -0.27 1.80
N GLU A 58 -9.35 0.08 0.67
CA GLU A 58 -9.31 1.43 0.08
C GLU A 58 -9.77 2.51 1.08
N ARG A 59 -10.83 2.25 1.86
CA ARG A 59 -11.32 3.18 2.89
C ARG A 59 -10.39 3.27 4.10
N MET A 60 -9.54 2.27 4.32
CA MET A 60 -8.64 2.21 5.46
C MET A 60 -7.33 2.94 5.21
N VAL A 61 -6.79 2.87 3.99
CA VAL A 61 -5.57 3.58 3.57
C VAL A 61 -5.84 5.03 3.17
N ASP A 62 -4.80 5.82 2.97
CA ASP A 62 -4.89 7.22 2.49
C ASP A 62 -5.17 7.27 0.99
N GLU A 63 -4.58 6.35 0.22
CA GLU A 63 -4.82 6.15 -1.21
C GLU A 63 -4.49 4.71 -1.58
N LEU A 64 -5.22 4.14 -2.55
CA LEU A 64 -5.00 2.80 -3.09
C LEU A 64 -4.59 2.93 -4.56
N TYR A 65 -3.46 2.34 -4.92
CA TYR A 65 -2.96 2.34 -6.28
C TYR A 65 -3.01 0.95 -6.93
N PHE A 66 -3.41 0.94 -8.20
CA PHE A 66 -3.45 -0.24 -9.05
C PHE A 66 -2.26 -0.18 -10.00
N SER A 67 -1.24 -0.99 -9.78
CA SER A 67 -0.06 -1.01 -10.66
C SER A 67 -0.32 -1.72 -11.98
N GLU A 68 -1.47 -2.38 -12.13
CA GLU A 68 -1.89 -3.07 -13.35
C GLU A 68 -0.80 -4.05 -13.83
N ARG A 69 -0.40 -4.96 -12.94
CA ARG A 69 0.64 -5.98 -13.19
C ARG A 69 2.07 -5.44 -13.35
N ARG A 70 2.29 -4.13 -13.15
CA ARG A 70 3.63 -3.52 -13.20
C ARG A 70 4.33 -3.55 -11.84
N ALA A 71 5.66 -3.64 -11.86
CA ALA A 71 6.52 -3.56 -10.67
C ALA A 71 6.17 -2.33 -9.82
N LYS A 72 5.76 -2.56 -8.57
CA LYS A 72 5.14 -1.52 -7.73
C LYS A 72 6.07 -0.34 -7.48
N LYS A 73 7.36 -0.59 -7.24
CA LYS A 73 8.32 0.47 -6.94
C LYS A 73 8.48 1.42 -8.12
N LYS A 74 8.68 0.88 -9.32
CA LYS A 74 8.80 1.67 -10.54
C LYS A 74 7.51 2.45 -10.84
N TYR A 75 6.35 1.80 -10.70
CA TYR A 75 5.06 2.43 -10.91
C TYR A 75 4.82 3.61 -9.95
N LEU A 76 5.07 3.44 -8.65
CA LEU A 76 4.92 4.53 -7.68
C LEU A 76 5.97 5.65 -7.88
N GLU A 77 7.22 5.30 -8.23
CA GLU A 77 8.26 6.29 -8.55
C GLU A 77 7.87 7.20 -9.73
N GLU A 78 7.24 6.65 -10.77
CA GLU A 78 6.73 7.44 -11.91
C GLU A 78 5.63 8.44 -11.48
N LEU A 79 4.91 8.14 -10.40
CA LEU A 79 3.93 9.03 -9.77
C LEU A 79 4.55 9.98 -8.74
N ASN A 80 5.87 9.98 -8.58
CA ASN A 80 6.61 10.70 -7.53
C ASN A 80 6.26 10.27 -6.10
N ILE A 81 5.84 9.02 -5.93
CA ILE A 81 5.51 8.41 -4.63
C ILE A 81 6.64 7.45 -4.25
N ASN A 82 7.26 7.67 -3.09
CA ASN A 82 8.40 6.87 -2.64
C ASN A 82 8.20 6.39 -1.20
N PRO A 83 7.55 5.23 -0.98
CA PRO A 83 7.36 4.67 0.36
C PRO A 83 8.70 4.28 1.00
N GLN A 84 8.87 4.61 2.28
CA GLN A 84 10.07 4.21 3.04
C GLN A 84 9.92 2.80 3.64
N ILE A 85 8.71 2.30 3.79
CA ILE A 85 8.40 0.99 4.36
C ILE A 85 7.43 0.27 3.41
N TRP A 86 7.71 -1.00 3.14
CA TRP A 86 6.88 -1.88 2.33
C TRP A 86 6.46 -3.08 3.16
N ILE A 87 5.18 -3.46 3.06
CA ILE A 87 4.64 -4.70 3.59
C ILE A 87 4.05 -5.45 2.41
N ASP A 88 4.70 -6.54 2.05
CA ASP A 88 4.40 -7.35 0.87
C ASP A 88 4.87 -8.78 1.16
N ASP A 89 3.99 -9.77 0.98
CA ASP A 89 4.28 -11.20 1.15
C ASP A 89 5.20 -11.71 0.04
N THR A 90 5.20 -11.05 -1.12
CA THR A 90 6.04 -11.37 -2.26
C THR A 90 6.87 -10.12 -2.67
N PRO A 91 7.97 -9.82 -1.95
CA PRO A 91 8.81 -8.64 -2.20
C PRO A 91 9.34 -8.50 -3.63
N GLU A 92 9.37 -9.58 -4.41
CA GLU A 92 9.74 -9.59 -5.82
C GLU A 92 8.85 -8.67 -6.68
N TRP A 93 7.56 -8.50 -6.32
CA TRP A 93 6.63 -7.63 -7.05
C TRP A 93 6.93 -6.14 -6.95
N LEU A 94 7.84 -5.74 -6.06
CA LEU A 94 8.36 -4.38 -6.05
C LEU A 94 9.23 -4.12 -7.29
N PHE A 95 9.88 -5.14 -7.84
CA PHE A 95 10.95 -4.99 -8.83
C PHE A 95 10.64 -5.63 -10.19
N VAL A 96 9.63 -6.50 -10.27
CA VAL A 96 9.32 -7.29 -11.47
C VAL A 96 7.85 -7.13 -11.82
N ASP A 97 7.57 -6.95 -13.11
CA ASP A 97 6.21 -6.97 -13.66
C ASP A 97 5.68 -8.42 -13.61
N SER A 98 4.42 -8.62 -13.24
CA SER A 98 3.79 -9.95 -13.35
C SER A 98 3.44 -10.24 -14.80
N ILE A 99 3.62 -11.50 -15.21
CA ILE A 99 3.37 -12.00 -16.57
C ILE A 99 1.86 -12.18 -16.81
#